data_AF-A0A351TXQ1-F1
#
_entry.id   AF-A0A351TXQ1-F1
#
_cell.length_a   1.000
_cell.length_b   1.000
_cell.length_c   1.000
_cell.angle_alpha   90.00
_cell.angle_beta   90.00
_cell.angle_gamma   90.00
#
_symmetry.space_group_name_H-M   'P 1'
#
loop_
_entity.id
_entity.type
_entity.pdbx_description
1 polymer ?
#
loop_
_entity_poly.entity_id
_entity_poly.type
_entity_poly.pdbx_seq_one_letter_code
_entity_poly.pdbx_strand_id
1 'polypeptide(L)'
;MRLVIKIGGSLAFDANGPRLAYLKRVGEVVAVLKKKHQLIVAVGGGQFIRKYLRNVKGKLPNRQIEWIFIELLRANVRLLSFMFGLKPIFDLNEVTKKTTGVVGGIRPGRSTDANAAVCAEKIKADLFIKLTNVEGIFTKDPKKYKSARLIEKLSFGELGKIAEKKTAPA
;
A
#
# COMPACT_ATOMS: atom_id res chain seq x y z
N MET A 1 19.03 6.36 -6.59
CA MET A 1 17.98 5.38 -6.93
C MET A 1 16.61 6.00 -6.74
N ARG A 2 15.61 5.48 -7.45
CA ARG A 2 14.19 5.80 -7.34
C ARG A 2 13.47 4.60 -6.72
N LEU A 3 12.85 4.82 -5.57
CA LEU A 3 12.30 3.77 -4.75
C LEU A 3 10.80 3.95 -4.59
N VAL A 4 10.06 2.84 -4.61
CA VAL A 4 8.67 2.79 -4.14
C VAL A 4 8.58 1.83 -2.97
N ILE A 5 8.13 2.32 -1.81
CA ILE A 5 7.95 1.51 -0.61
C ILE A 5 6.46 1.44 -0.28
N LYS A 6 5.87 0.26 -0.46
CA LYS A 6 4.48 -0.01 -0.13
C LYS A 6 4.35 -0.56 1.29
N ILE A 7 3.84 0.27 2.20
CA ILE A 7 3.49 -0.12 3.57
C ILE A 7 2.10 -0.76 3.59
N GLY A 8 2.06 -2.03 4.01
CA GLY A 8 0.83 -2.77 4.24
C GLY A 8 -0.02 -2.12 5.33
N GLY A 9 -1.30 -1.90 5.05
CA GLY A 9 -2.17 -1.19 5.98
C GLY A 9 -2.29 -1.87 7.34
N SER A 10 -2.24 -3.21 7.42
CA SER A 10 -2.28 -3.95 8.69
C SER A 10 -1.04 -3.74 9.57
N LEU A 11 0.09 -3.36 8.98
CA LEU A 11 1.32 -3.01 9.71
C LEU A 11 1.25 -1.59 10.26
N ALA A 12 0.61 -0.67 9.52
CA ALA A 12 0.56 0.75 9.88
C ALA A 12 -0.68 1.12 10.72
N PHE A 13 -1.79 0.39 10.56
CA PHE A 13 -3.08 0.71 11.19
C PHE A 13 -3.76 -0.57 11.70
N ASP A 14 -4.10 -0.58 12.99
CA ASP A 14 -4.91 -1.62 13.61
C ASP A 14 -6.38 -1.19 13.70
N ALA A 15 -7.17 -1.86 14.54
CA ALA A 15 -8.60 -1.59 14.68
C ALA A 15 -8.91 -0.30 15.46
N ASN A 16 -7.92 0.26 16.17
CA ASN A 16 -8.03 1.46 17.00
C ASN A 16 -7.41 2.68 16.31
N GLY A 17 -6.58 2.48 15.28
CA GLY A 17 -6.05 3.57 14.47
C GLY A 17 -4.60 3.36 14.06
N PRO A 18 -3.82 4.44 13.89
CA PRO A 18 -2.42 4.38 13.50
C PRO A 18 -1.54 3.76 14.59
N ARG A 19 -0.64 2.86 14.20
CA ARG A 19 0.40 2.31 15.09
C ARG A 19 1.59 3.29 15.16
N LEU A 20 1.45 4.36 15.95
CA LEU A 20 2.40 5.48 15.98
C LEU A 20 3.85 5.06 16.26
N ALA A 21 4.09 4.12 17.17
CA ALA A 21 5.44 3.61 17.45
C ALA A 21 6.08 2.89 16.25
N TYR A 22 5.29 2.18 15.45
CA TYR A 22 5.77 1.59 14.20
C TYR A 22 6.04 2.66 13.16
N LEU A 23 5.09 3.58 12.96
CA LEU A 23 5.22 4.67 11.99
C LEU A 23 6.41 5.60 12.28
N LYS A 24 6.72 5.87 13.55
CA LYS A 24 7.90 6.66 13.94
C LYS A 24 9.20 6.00 13.49
N ARG A 25 9.37 4.70 13.76
CA ARG A 25 10.54 3.92 13.31
C ARG A 25 10.67 3.88 11.79
N VAL A 26 9.55 3.71 11.09
CA VAL A 26 9.55 3.80 9.62
C VAL A 26 9.93 5.21 9.16
N GLY A 27 9.45 6.25 9.85
CA GLY A 27 9.79 7.64 9.57
C GLY A 27 11.28 7.95 9.68
N GLU A 28 11.97 7.36 10.66
CA GLU A 28 13.43 7.46 10.81
C GLU A 28 14.16 6.89 9.58
N VAL A 29 13.75 5.70 9.12
CA VAL A 29 14.29 5.08 7.90
C VAL A 29 13.99 5.93 6.66
N VAL A 30 12.75 6.41 6.52
CA VAL A 30 12.34 7.30 5.42
C VAL A 30 13.16 8.60 5.41
N ALA A 31 13.45 9.17 6.58
CA ALA A 31 14.25 10.39 6.72
C ALA A 31 15.70 10.19 6.23
N VAL A 32 16.28 9.00 6.44
CA VAL A 32 17.60 8.65 5.90
C VAL A 32 17.52 8.44 4.39
N LEU A 33 16.56 7.64 3.91
CA LEU A 33 16.43 7.30 2.49
C LEU A 33 16.19 8.52 1.61
N LYS A 34 15.32 9.44 2.03
CA LYS A 34 14.96 10.63 1.23
C LYS A 34 16.11 11.61 1.01
N LYS A 35 17.19 11.53 1.81
CA LYS A 35 18.40 12.33 1.61
C LYS A 35 19.24 11.87 0.41
N LYS A 36 19.16 10.58 0.05
CA LYS A 36 19.99 9.96 -0.99
C LYS A 36 19.20 9.46 -2.19
N HIS A 37 17.89 9.32 -2.06
CA HIS A 37 17.04 8.63 -3.02
C HIS A 37 15.73 9.39 -3.25
N GLN A 38 15.22 9.30 -4.47
CA GLN A 38 13.85 9.70 -4.78
C GLN A 38 12.91 8.61 -4.25
N LEU A 39 11.84 9.01 -3.54
CA LEU A 39 11.04 8.07 -2.77
C LEU A 39 9.54 8.32 -2.90
N ILE A 40 8.80 7.29 -3.29
CA ILE A 40 7.35 7.25 -3.10
C ILE A 40 7.02 6.23 -2.01
N VAL A 41 6.27 6.64 -0.99
CA VAL A 41 5.74 5.74 0.03
C VAL A 41 4.26 5.50 -0.27
N ALA A 42 3.82 4.26 -0.30
CA ALA A 42 2.43 3.92 -0.50
C ALA A 42 1.82 3.33 0.78
N VAL A 43 0.57 3.68 1.11
CA VAL A 43 -0.09 3.27 2.35
C VAL A 43 -1.45 2.63 2.12
N GLY A 44 -1.81 1.64 2.94
CA GLY A 44 -3.03 0.85 2.82
C GLY A 44 -4.04 1.18 3.92
N GLY A 45 -5.22 0.57 3.85
CA GLY A 45 -6.33 0.93 4.76
C GLY A 45 -6.23 0.34 6.17
N GLY A 46 -5.61 -0.82 6.32
CA GLY A 46 -5.45 -1.48 7.62
C GLY A 46 -6.76 -1.99 8.22
N GLN A 47 -6.73 -2.35 9.50
CA GLN A 47 -7.86 -3.03 10.13
C GLN A 47 -9.02 -2.06 10.43
N PHE A 48 -8.72 -0.84 10.87
CA PHE A 48 -9.71 0.21 11.13
C PHE A 48 -10.62 0.44 9.92
N ILE A 49 -10.04 0.73 8.76
CA ILE A 49 -10.81 1.01 7.55
C ILE A 49 -11.59 -0.23 7.09
N ARG A 50 -11.00 -1.42 7.16
CA ARG A 50 -11.76 -2.66 6.88
C ARG A 50 -12.95 -2.85 7.82
N LYS A 51 -12.81 -2.53 9.11
CA LYS A 51 -13.90 -2.57 10.08
C LYS A 51 -14.98 -1.55 9.73
N TYR A 52 -14.58 -0.33 9.39
CA TYR A 52 -15.48 0.73 8.93
C TYR A 52 -16.32 0.26 7.73
N LEU A 53 -15.66 -0.23 6.67
CA LEU A 53 -16.34 -0.66 5.44
C LEU A 53 -17.27 -1.84 5.67
N ARG A 54 -16.90 -2.81 6.52
CA ARG A 54 -17.80 -3.92 6.89
C ARG A 54 -19.09 -3.44 7.54
N ASN A 55 -19.04 -2.38 8.35
CA ASN A 55 -20.20 -1.87 9.07
C ASN A 55 -21.18 -1.07 8.18
N VAL A 56 -20.70 -0.58 7.03
CA VAL A 56 -21.52 0.16 6.04
C VAL A 56 -21.85 -0.68 4.80
N LYS A 57 -21.25 -1.87 4.65
CA LYS A 57 -21.53 -2.78 3.54
C LYS A 57 -23.01 -3.15 3.49
N GLY A 58 -23.60 -3.10 2.30
CA GLY A 58 -25.02 -3.37 2.09
C GLY A 58 -25.97 -2.25 2.53
N LYS A 59 -25.46 -1.18 3.16
CA LYS A 59 -26.26 0.00 3.54
C LYS A 59 -26.21 1.11 2.49
N LEU A 60 -25.25 1.05 1.58
CA LEU A 60 -25.04 2.02 0.51
C LEU A 60 -24.64 1.29 -0.79
N PRO A 61 -24.86 1.90 -1.97
CA PRO A 61 -24.30 1.40 -3.23
C PRO A 61 -22.78 1.20 -3.16
N ASN A 62 -22.28 0.09 -3.73
CA ASN A 62 -20.85 -0.26 -3.69
C ASN A 62 -19.94 0.89 -4.14
N ARG A 63 -20.33 1.62 -5.19
CA ARG A 63 -19.56 2.76 -5.69
C ARG A 63 -19.41 3.90 -4.67
N GLN A 64 -20.43 4.13 -3.83
CA GLN A 64 -20.34 5.13 -2.76
C GLN A 64 -19.43 4.65 -1.62
N ILE A 65 -19.51 3.36 -1.28
CA ILE A 65 -18.61 2.74 -0.29
C ILE A 65 -17.15 2.84 -0.73
N GLU A 66 -16.85 2.62 -2.01
CA GLU A 66 -15.49 2.78 -2.54
C GLU A 66 -14.96 4.21 -2.42
N TRP A 67 -15.82 5.22 -2.60
CA TRP A 67 -15.42 6.62 -2.36
C TRP A 67 -15.13 6.89 -0.89
N ILE A 68 -15.97 6.38 0.03
CA ILE A 68 -15.70 6.46 1.47
C ILE A 68 -14.37 5.78 1.80
N PHE A 69 -14.09 4.61 1.20
CA PHE A 69 -12.82 3.92 1.37
C PHE A 69 -11.64 4.79 0.92
N ILE A 70 -11.75 5.45 -0.23
CA ILE A 70 -10.72 6.35 -0.76
C ILE A 70 -10.47 7.52 0.19
N GLU A 71 -11.52 8.14 0.73
CA GLU A 71 -11.35 9.25 1.66
C GLU A 71 -10.66 8.82 2.97
N LEU A 72 -11.01 7.65 3.49
CA LEU A 72 -10.31 7.08 4.64
C LEU A 72 -8.83 6.77 4.32
N LEU A 73 -8.54 6.26 3.12
CA LEU A 73 -7.16 6.09 2.66
C LEU A 73 -6.42 7.42 2.51
N ARG A 74 -7.10 8.48 2.05
CA ARG A 74 -6.53 9.83 1.93
C ARG A 74 -6.17 10.40 3.30
N ALA A 75 -6.93 10.10 4.35
CA ALA A 75 -6.56 10.43 5.72
C ALA A 75 -5.24 9.75 6.13
N ASN A 76 -5.07 8.45 5.83
CA ASN A 76 -3.81 7.73 6.07
C ASN A 76 -2.64 8.34 5.28
N VAL A 77 -2.88 8.75 4.03
CA VAL A 77 -1.88 9.43 3.19
C VAL A 77 -1.45 10.75 3.82
N ARG A 78 -2.40 11.60 4.25
CA ARG A 78 -2.08 12.88 4.90
C ARG A 78 -1.26 12.68 6.17
N LEU A 79 -1.65 11.73 7.02
CA LEU A 79 -0.91 11.41 8.24
C LEU A 79 0.56 11.09 7.93
N LEU A 80 0.81 10.15 7.01
CA LEU A 80 2.18 9.76 6.65
C LEU A 80 2.94 10.87 5.94
N SER A 81 2.28 11.66 5.08
CA SER A 81 2.88 12.84 4.45
C SER A 81 3.44 13.80 5.49
N PHE A 82 2.67 14.11 6.53
CA PHE A 82 3.12 14.99 7.62
C PHE A 82 4.21 14.34 8.45
N MET A 83 4.05 13.08 8.86
CA MET A 83 5.05 12.37 9.67
C MET A 83 6.40 12.22 8.95
N PHE A 84 6.40 12.03 7.63
CA PHE A 84 7.61 11.76 6.86
C PHE A 84 8.17 13.00 6.16
N GLY A 85 7.45 14.13 6.21
CA GLY A 85 7.80 15.35 5.49
C GLY A 85 7.86 15.11 3.98
N LEU A 86 6.80 14.51 3.44
CA LEU A 86 6.60 14.17 2.02
C LEU A 86 5.27 14.75 1.52
N LYS A 87 5.14 15.01 0.21
CA LYS A 87 3.90 15.54 -0.36
C LYS A 87 2.85 14.42 -0.55
N PRO A 88 1.56 14.64 -0.22
CA PRO A 88 0.51 13.69 -0.58
C PRO A 88 0.30 13.66 -2.09
N ILE A 89 -0.03 12.49 -2.62
CA ILE A 89 -0.37 12.24 -4.03
C ILE A 89 -1.82 11.73 -4.06
N PHE A 90 -2.72 12.55 -4.60
CA PHE A 90 -4.14 12.22 -4.75
C PHE A 90 -4.61 12.08 -6.21
N ASP A 91 -3.75 12.45 -7.16
CA ASP A 91 -3.90 12.19 -8.58
C ASP A 91 -2.59 11.60 -9.13
N LEU A 92 -2.69 10.51 -9.89
CA LEU A 92 -1.54 9.85 -10.53
C LEU A 92 -1.07 10.61 -11.79
N ASN A 93 -1.86 11.53 -12.32
CA ASN A 93 -1.45 12.39 -13.43
C ASN A 93 -0.36 13.39 -13.01
N GLU A 94 -0.33 13.78 -11.74
CA GLU A 94 0.69 14.66 -11.16
C GLU A 94 2.04 13.95 -10.92
N VAL A 95 2.08 12.63 -11.08
CA VAL A 95 3.31 11.85 -10.87
C VAL A 95 4.19 11.91 -12.12
N THR A 96 5.33 12.56 -11.97
CA THR A 96 6.39 12.69 -12.97
C THR A 96 7.61 11.89 -12.57
N LYS A 97 8.60 11.79 -13.47
CA LYS A 97 9.89 11.12 -13.20
C LYS A 97 10.63 11.63 -11.96
N LYS A 98 10.35 12.85 -11.49
CA LYS A 98 11.02 13.48 -10.33
C LYS A 98 10.17 13.45 -9.06
N THR A 99 8.94 12.93 -9.12
CA THR A 99 8.00 12.97 -8.00
C THR A 99 8.48 12.12 -6.82
N THR A 100 8.39 12.70 -5.63
CA THR A 100 8.57 12.07 -4.31
C THR A 100 7.30 12.39 -3.52
N GLY A 101 6.74 11.42 -2.79
CA GLY A 101 5.50 11.66 -2.07
C GLY A 101 4.89 10.43 -1.39
N VAL A 102 3.70 10.60 -0.86
CA VAL A 102 2.90 9.53 -0.25
C VAL A 102 1.64 9.30 -1.06
N VAL A 103 1.37 8.05 -1.45
CA VAL A 103 0.19 7.66 -2.23
C VAL A 103 -0.64 6.61 -1.49
N GLY A 104 -1.94 6.56 -1.77
CA GLY A 104 -2.85 5.60 -1.15
C GLY A 104 -4.04 5.30 -2.04
N GLY A 105 -5.23 5.73 -1.61
CA GLY A 105 -6.46 5.66 -2.40
C GLY A 105 -6.52 6.76 -3.44
N ILE A 106 -6.83 6.40 -4.69
CA ILE A 106 -6.93 7.34 -5.82
C ILE A 106 -8.33 7.31 -6.44
N ARG A 107 -8.78 6.13 -6.87
CA ARG A 107 -10.06 5.96 -7.57
C ARG A 107 -10.71 4.60 -7.29
N PRO A 108 -12.03 4.49 -7.49
CA PRO A 108 -12.78 3.23 -7.44
C PRO A 108 -12.15 2.11 -8.27
N GLY A 109 -12.28 0.87 -7.79
CA GLY A 109 -11.82 -0.36 -8.45
C GLY A 109 -10.31 -0.57 -8.48
N ARG A 110 -9.53 0.16 -7.67
CA ARG A 110 -8.06 0.07 -7.68
C ARG A 110 -7.46 -0.07 -6.29
N SER A 111 -6.65 -1.10 -6.10
CA SER A 111 -5.92 -1.34 -4.85
C SER A 111 -4.78 -0.34 -4.65
N THR A 112 -4.34 -0.18 -3.41
CA THR A 112 -3.18 0.67 -3.09
C THR A 112 -1.87 0.11 -3.64
N ASP A 113 -1.80 -1.22 -3.87
CA ASP A 113 -0.64 -1.86 -4.49
C ASP A 113 -0.58 -1.48 -5.98
N ALA A 114 -1.73 -1.47 -6.67
CA ALA A 114 -1.80 -1.03 -8.06
C ALA A 114 -1.46 0.47 -8.20
N ASN A 115 -1.94 1.34 -7.30
CA ASN A 115 -1.54 2.75 -7.31
C ASN A 115 -0.03 2.92 -7.10
N ALA A 116 0.56 2.17 -6.17
CA ALA A 116 2.00 2.18 -5.95
C ALA A 116 2.78 1.70 -7.19
N ALA A 117 2.29 0.65 -7.86
CA ALA A 117 2.91 0.12 -9.08
C ALA A 117 2.88 1.14 -10.23
N VAL A 118 1.75 1.85 -10.43
CA VAL A 118 1.66 2.95 -11.41
C VAL A 118 2.64 4.08 -11.07
N CYS A 119 2.78 4.43 -9.80
CA CYS A 119 3.81 5.39 -9.38
C CYS A 119 5.22 4.88 -9.72
N ALA A 120 5.51 3.60 -9.46
CA ALA A 120 6.80 2.99 -9.74
C ALA A 120 7.14 3.04 -11.24
N GLU A 121 6.17 2.71 -12.10
CA GLU A 121 6.29 2.83 -13.55
C GLU A 121 6.57 4.29 -13.97
N LYS A 122 5.74 5.24 -13.52
CA LYS A 122 5.87 6.67 -13.87
C LYS A 122 7.20 7.28 -13.46
N ILE A 123 7.71 6.91 -12.28
CA ILE A 123 9.01 7.40 -11.84
C ILE A 123 10.18 6.63 -12.46
N LYS A 124 9.95 5.51 -13.14
CA LYS A 124 10.99 4.52 -13.50
C LYS A 124 11.77 4.08 -12.27
N ALA A 125 11.06 3.51 -11.31
CA ALA A 125 11.64 3.03 -10.05
C ALA A 125 12.65 1.91 -10.30
N ASP A 126 13.77 1.96 -9.60
CA ASP A 126 14.79 0.91 -9.61
C ASP A 126 14.35 -0.26 -8.71
N LEU A 127 13.52 0.01 -7.69
CA LEU A 127 13.06 -1.01 -6.74
C LEU A 127 11.66 -0.71 -6.21
N PHE A 128 10.82 -1.76 -6.17
CA PHE A 128 9.52 -1.77 -5.52
C PHE A 128 9.57 -2.69 -4.28
N ILE A 129 9.45 -2.10 -3.09
CA ILE A 129 9.53 -2.81 -1.82
C ILE A 129 8.12 -2.89 -1.23
N LYS A 130 7.59 -4.09 -0.98
CA LYS A 130 6.29 -4.29 -0.34
C LYS A 130 6.47 -4.81 1.08
N LEU A 131 6.18 -3.97 2.07
CA LEU A 131 6.12 -4.35 3.47
C LEU A 131 4.74 -4.93 3.77
N THR A 132 4.69 -6.19 4.19
CA THR A 132 3.43 -6.91 4.45
C THR A 132 3.52 -7.67 5.78
N ASN A 133 2.38 -8.14 6.28
CA ASN A 133 2.29 -8.89 7.54
C ASN A 133 2.45 -10.41 7.36
N VAL A 134 3.06 -10.82 6.26
CA VAL A 134 3.48 -12.19 5.97
C VAL A 134 4.95 -12.14 5.59
N GLU A 135 5.67 -13.23 5.81
CA GLU A 135 7.13 -13.28 5.62
C GLU A 135 7.56 -13.08 4.15
N GLY A 136 6.70 -13.46 3.21
CA GLY A 136 6.95 -13.26 1.79
C GLY A 136 5.87 -13.90 0.94
N ILE A 137 6.26 -14.32 -0.26
CA ILE A 137 5.41 -15.05 -1.18
C ILE A 137 5.56 -16.54 -0.88
N PHE A 138 4.42 -17.24 -0.75
CA PHE A 138 4.40 -18.68 -0.53
C PHE A 138 3.83 -19.41 -1.75
N THR A 139 4.15 -20.69 -1.89
CA THR A 139 3.61 -21.55 -2.96
C THR A 139 2.07 -21.66 -2.94
N LYS A 140 1.44 -21.40 -1.79
CA LYS A 140 0.00 -21.38 -1.53
C LYS A 140 -0.28 -20.65 -0.23
N ASP A 141 -1.54 -20.35 0.08
CA ASP A 141 -1.92 -19.61 1.29
C ASP A 141 -1.43 -20.32 2.57
N PRO A 142 -0.44 -19.75 3.30
CA PRO A 142 0.14 -20.40 4.47
C PRO A 142 -0.84 -20.48 5.65
N LYS A 143 -1.93 -19.71 5.63
CA LYS A 143 -2.98 -19.80 6.66
C LYS A 143 -3.93 -20.99 6.45
N LYS A 144 -4.03 -21.47 5.21
CA LYS A 144 -4.90 -22.59 4.84
C LYS A 144 -4.14 -23.90 4.73
N TYR A 145 -2.88 -23.85 4.31
CA TYR A 145 -2.10 -25.05 3.99
C TYR A 145 -0.79 -25.08 4.77
N LYS A 146 -0.66 -26.07 5.66
CA LYS A 146 0.59 -26.33 6.41
C LYS A 146 1.78 -26.67 5.51
N SER A 147 1.52 -27.15 4.29
CA SER A 147 2.54 -27.45 3.27
C SER A 147 2.95 -26.24 2.40
N ALA A 148 2.52 -25.02 2.74
CA ALA A 148 2.99 -23.81 2.08
C ALA A 148 4.49 -23.61 2.34
N ARG A 149 5.26 -23.35 1.28
CA ARG A 149 6.70 -23.08 1.37
C ARG A 149 6.99 -21.64 0.95
N LEU A 150 7.90 -20.99 1.66
CA LEU A 150 8.37 -19.65 1.31
C LEU A 150 9.16 -19.72 0.00
N ILE A 151 8.91 -18.77 -0.90
CA ILE A 151 9.62 -18.62 -2.15
C ILE A 151 10.55 -17.42 -2.02
N GLU A 152 11.86 -17.66 -1.97
CA GLU A 152 12.87 -16.61 -1.79
C GLU A 152 13.02 -15.70 -3.02
N LYS A 153 12.95 -16.28 -4.22
CA LYS A 153 13.09 -15.58 -5.50
C LYS A 153 12.08 -16.13 -6.50
N LEU A 154 11.46 -15.23 -7.24
CA LEU A 154 10.45 -15.54 -8.22
C LEU A 154 10.45 -14.47 -9.32
N SER A 155 10.34 -14.89 -10.57
CA SER A 155 10.11 -13.96 -11.68
C SER A 155 8.66 -13.45 -11.66
N PHE A 156 8.41 -12.32 -12.33
CA PHE A 156 7.05 -11.78 -12.45
C PHE A 156 6.10 -12.74 -13.19
N GLY A 157 6.60 -13.48 -14.18
CA GLY A 157 5.81 -14.47 -14.92
C GLY A 157 5.38 -15.64 -14.04
N GLU A 158 6.25 -16.11 -13.14
CA GLU A 158 5.90 -17.17 -12.19
C GLU A 158 4.96 -16.66 -11.09
N LEU A 159 5.12 -15.41 -10.63
CA LEU A 159 4.19 -14.77 -9.72
C LEU A 159 2.76 -14.78 -10.28
N GLY A 160 2.60 -14.51 -11.57
CA GLY A 160 1.30 -14.58 -12.24
C GLY A 160 0.66 -15.96 -12.27
N LYS A 161 1.46 -17.04 -12.20
CA LYS A 161 0.94 -18.42 -12.15
C LYS A 161 0.41 -18.81 -10.78
N ILE A 162 1.00 -18.27 -9.70
CA ILE A 162 0.63 -18.59 -8.32
C ILE A 162 -0.35 -17.59 -7.69
N ALA A 163 -0.42 -16.37 -8.22
CA ALA A 163 -1.36 -15.36 -7.74
C ALA A 163 -2.79 -15.82 -8.04
N GLU A 164 -3.63 -15.99 -7.00
CA GLU A 164 -5.05 -16.25 -7.18
C GLU A 164 -5.66 -15.14 -8.06
N LYS A 165 -6.41 -15.51 -9.11
CA LYS A 165 -7.17 -14.58 -9.99
C LYS A 165 -8.34 -13.87 -9.26
N LYS A 166 -8.29 -13.75 -7.94
CA LYS A 166 -9.16 -12.85 -7.20
C LYS A 166 -8.59 -11.45 -7.32
N THR A 167 -8.97 -10.75 -8.38
CA THR A 167 -8.94 -9.30 -8.39
C THR A 167 -9.68 -8.84 -7.13
N ALA A 168 -9.03 -8.03 -6.29
CA ALA A 168 -9.75 -7.42 -5.18
C ALA A 168 -10.86 -6.54 -5.77
N PRO A 169 -12.11 -6.75 -5.33
CA PRO A 169 -12.80 -5.61 -4.76
C PRO A 169 -13.50 -6.00 -3.46
N ALA A 170 -13.51 -5.06 -2.53
CA ALA A 170 -14.63 -4.88 -1.63
C ALA A 170 -14.93 -3.38 -1.60
#